data_AF-A0A0C9Y1D3-F1
#
_entry.id   AF-A0A0C9Y1D3-F1
#
_cell.length_a   1.000
_cell.length_b   1.000
_cell.length_c   1.000
_cell.angle_alpha   90.00
_cell.angle_beta   90.00
_cell.angle_gamma   90.00
#
_symmetry.space_group_name_H-M   'P 1'
#
loop_
_entity.id
_entity.type
_entity.pdbx_description
1 polymer ?
#
loop_
_entity_poly.entity_id
_entity_poly.type
_entity_poly.pdbx_seq_one_letter_code
_entity_poly.pdbx_strand_id
1 'polypeptide(L)'
;MHPCLMVDEILRVVFRYIEDRMTLCALARTCRTFNEPASDLIWETLANLQLITRNLSCERILCEGKHPRLTRSQPLNDNDWDIVRSI
;
A
#
# COMPACT_ATOMS: atom_id res chain seq x y z
N MET A 1 17.14 19.64 1.91
CA MET A 1 15.67 19.51 1.76
C MET A 1 15.05 20.79 2.29
N HIS A 2 14.19 21.45 1.50
CA HIS A 2 13.53 22.67 1.93
C HIS A 2 12.57 22.37 3.10
N PRO A 3 12.45 23.21 4.14
CA PRO A 3 11.61 22.92 5.30
C PRO A 3 10.16 22.56 4.98
N CYS A 4 9.57 23.17 3.93
CA CYS A 4 8.20 22.81 3.51
C CYS A 4 8.05 21.38 2.98
N LEU A 5 9.13 20.76 2.49
CA LEU A 5 9.17 19.37 2.01
C LEU A 5 9.50 18.38 3.13
N MET A 6 9.61 18.87 4.38
CA MET A 6 9.74 18.02 5.57
C MET A 6 8.38 17.78 6.23
N VAL A 7 7.33 18.45 5.74
CA VAL A 7 5.95 18.30 6.21
C VAL A 7 5.27 17.23 5.35
N ASP A 8 4.88 16.13 5.98
CA ASP A 8 4.31 14.96 5.31
C ASP A 8 3.03 15.31 4.53
N GLU A 9 2.16 16.13 5.11
CA GLU A 9 0.89 16.55 4.50
C GLU A 9 1.11 17.29 3.18
N ILE A 10 2.16 18.11 3.11
CA ILE A 10 2.52 18.83 1.88
C ILE A 10 3.00 17.84 0.82
N LEU A 11 3.82 16.86 1.19
CA LEU A 11 4.29 15.83 0.27
C LEU A 11 3.13 15.00 -0.27
N ARG A 12 2.19 14.57 0.58
CA ARG A 12 0.98 13.84 0.15
C ARG A 12 0.15 14.64 -0.84
N VAL A 13 -0.04 15.94 -0.60
CA VAL A 13 -0.78 16.82 -1.53
C VAL A 13 -0.06 16.93 -2.87
N VAL A 14 1.27 17.11 -2.87
CA VAL A 14 2.05 17.20 -4.11
C VAL A 14 2.02 15.87 -4.87
N PHE A 15 2.24 14.74 -4.18
CA PHE A 15 2.30 13.42 -4.79
C PHE A 15 0.94 12.96 -5.34
N ARG A 16 -0.18 13.47 -4.82
CA ARG A 16 -1.52 13.20 -5.39
C ARG A 16 -1.73 13.74 -6.81
N TYR A 17 -0.92 14.71 -7.26
CA TYR A 17 -0.96 15.19 -8.64
C TYR A 17 -0.16 14.32 -9.61
N ILE A 18 0.48 13.24 -9.13
CA ILE A 18 1.28 12.34 -9.95
C ILE A 18 0.40 11.17 -10.40
N GLU A 19 0.06 11.15 -11.68
CA GLU A 19 -0.74 10.08 -12.28
C GLU A 19 0.11 8.83 -12.61
N ASP A 20 1.40 9.02 -12.92
CA ASP A 20 2.29 7.93 -13.26
C ASP A 20 2.81 7.20 -12.02
N ARG A 21 2.43 5.93 -11.90
CA ARG A 21 2.87 5.04 -10.82
C ARG A 21 4.37 4.85 -10.79
N MET A 22 5.06 4.84 -11.94
CA MET A 22 6.51 4.66 -11.97
C MET A 22 7.24 5.84 -11.32
N THR A 23 6.74 7.05 -11.54
CA THR A 23 7.20 8.27 -10.88
C THR A 23 6.98 8.21 -9.36
N LEU A 24 5.83 7.74 -8.88
CA LEU A 24 5.60 7.53 -7.44
C LEU A 24 6.56 6.51 -6.84
N CYS A 25 6.78 5.38 -7.52
CA CYS A 25 7.74 4.35 -7.11
C CYS A 25 9.17 4.90 -7.05
N ALA A 26 9.56 5.75 -8.00
CA ALA A 26 10.85 6.43 -7.97
C ALA A 26 10.95 7.35 -6.75
N LEU A 27 9.93 8.17 -6.48
CA LEU A 27 9.88 9.07 -5.31
C LEU A 27 10.02 8.31 -3.99
N ALA A 28 9.31 7.18 -3.82
CA ALA A 28 9.42 6.35 -2.63
C ALA A 28 10.85 5.85 -2.36
N ARG A 29 11.67 5.72 -3.41
CA ARG A 29 13.07 5.25 -3.33
C ARG A 29 14.10 6.37 -3.24
N THR A 30 13.71 7.64 -3.42
CA THR A 30 14.66 8.76 -3.45
C THR A 30 15.27 9.07 -2.08
N CYS A 31 14.45 9.19 -1.04
CA CYS A 31 14.89 9.50 0.30
C CYS A 31 13.90 9.03 1.37
N ARG A 32 14.35 8.98 2.62
CA ARG A 32 13.54 8.52 3.76
C ARG A 32 12.28 9.36 3.96
N THR A 33 12.36 10.67 3.77
CA THR A 33 11.23 11.60 3.92
C THR A 33 10.13 11.35 2.87
N PHE A 34 10.51 10.93 1.65
CA PHE A 34 9.55 10.68 0.58
C PHE A 34 8.99 9.26 0.61
N ASN A 35 9.67 8.35 1.32
CA ASN A 35 9.36 6.93 1.32
C ASN A 35 7.94 6.65 1.80
N GLU A 36 7.58 7.14 2.98
CA GLU A 36 6.28 6.90 3.59
C GLU A 36 5.12 7.56 2.80
N PRO A 37 5.14 8.88 2.50
CA PRO A 37 4.04 9.52 1.77
C PRO A 37 3.84 8.97 0.35
N ALA A 38 4.92 8.60 -0.35
CA ALA A 38 4.79 8.00 -1.68
C ALA A 38 4.31 6.55 -1.61
N SER A 39 4.78 5.76 -0.63
CA SER A 39 4.34 4.36 -0.46
C SER A 39 2.86 4.27 -0.11
N ASP A 40 2.37 5.15 0.77
CA ASP A 40 0.95 5.22 1.11
C ASP A 40 0.06 5.42 -0.12
N LEU A 41 0.44 6.35 -1.01
CA LEU A 41 -0.29 6.60 -2.25
C LEU A 41 -0.20 5.44 -3.25
N ILE A 42 0.96 4.76 -3.33
CA ILE A 42 1.13 3.55 -4.14
C ILE A 42 0.17 2.44 -3.69
N TRP A 43 -0.06 2.30 -2.38
CA TRP A 43 -0.99 1.33 -1.81
C TRP A 43 -2.46 1.78 -1.92
N GLU A 44 -2.76 3.07 -1.74
CA GLU A 44 -4.11 3.63 -1.89
C GLU A 44 -4.64 3.48 -3.32
N THR A 45 -3.77 3.70 -4.32
CA THR A 45 -4.10 3.57 -5.75
C THR A 45 -4.10 2.12 -6.25
N LEU A 46 -3.81 1.15 -5.38
CA LEU A 46 -3.78 -0.26 -5.75
C LEU A 46 -5.20 -0.80 -5.94
N ALA A 47 -5.76 -0.59 -7.14
CA ALA A 47 -7.12 -1.02 -7.51
C ALA A 47 -7.37 -2.53 -7.24
N ASN A 48 -6.30 -3.32 -7.25
CA ASN A 48 -6.32 -4.77 -7.08
C ASN A 48 -5.93 -5.22 -5.67
N LEU A 49 -6.20 -4.43 -4.63
CA LEU A 49 -6.08 -4.89 -3.23
C LEU A 49 -6.99 -6.10 -2.97
N GLN A 50 -8.09 -6.21 -3.74
CA GLN A 50 -8.91 -7.41 -3.83
C GLN A 50 -8.15 -8.64 -4.35
N LEU A 51 -7.22 -8.47 -5.30
CA LEU A 51 -6.44 -9.57 -5.85
C LEU A 51 -5.43 -10.09 -4.82
N ILE A 52 -4.76 -9.19 -4.10
CA ILE A 52 -3.89 -9.57 -2.98
C ILE A 52 -4.72 -10.29 -1.90
N THR A 53 -5.85 -9.72 -1.48
CA THR A 53 -6.70 -10.35 -0.46
C THR A 53 -7.40 -11.63 -0.91
N ARG A 54 -7.61 -11.83 -2.22
CA ARG A 54 -8.11 -13.07 -2.82
C ARG A 54 -7.03 -14.14 -2.90
N ASN A 55 -5.79 -13.77 -3.20
CA ASN A 55 -4.70 -14.73 -3.29
C ASN A 55 -4.15 -15.14 -1.91
N LEU A 56 -4.35 -14.30 -0.89
CA LEU A 56 -4.00 -14.59 0.49
C LEU A 56 -5.05 -15.46 1.22
N SER A 57 -6.10 -15.94 0.54
CA SER A 57 -7.21 -16.63 1.20
C SER A 57 -6.87 -18.09 1.57
N CYS A 58 -6.35 -18.26 2.78
CA CYS A 58 -6.89 -19.25 3.71
C CYS A 58 -8.06 -18.58 4.44
N GLU A 59 -9.27 -19.11 4.22
CA GLU A 59 -10.59 -18.78 4.79
C GLU A 59 -10.71 -17.47 5.61
N ARG A 60 -11.50 -16.52 5.06
CA ARG A 60 -11.80 -15.23 5.69
C ARG A 60 -13.05 -15.35 6.56
N ILE A 61 -12.94 -15.01 7.85
CA ILE A 61 -14.11 -14.70 8.68
C ILE A 61 -14.39 -13.20 8.52
N LEU A 62 -15.50 -12.87 7.87
CA LEU A 62 -16.00 -11.49 7.82
C LEU A 62 -16.79 -11.24 9.10
N CYS A 63 -16.20 -10.51 10.05
CA CYS A 63 -16.95 -10.09 11.23
C CYS A 63 -17.83 -8.88 10.83
N GLU A 64 -19.15 -9.04 10.87
CA GLU A 64 -20.08 -7.93 10.63
C GLU A 64 -19.96 -6.88 11.75
N GLY A 65 -19.43 -5.71 11.37
CA GLY A 65 -19.36 -4.51 12.20
C GLY A 65 -19.24 -3.27 11.30
N LYS A 66 -19.33 -2.06 11.88
CA LYS A 66 -19.25 -0.79 11.12
C LYS A 66 -17.97 -0.63 10.28
N HIS A 67 -16.95 -1.46 10.53
CA HIS A 67 -15.77 -1.61 9.68
C HIS A 67 -15.53 -3.10 9.46
N PRO A 68 -15.62 -3.62 8.22
CA PRO A 68 -15.33 -5.02 7.94
C PRO A 68 -13.87 -5.30 8.29
N ARG A 69 -13.63 -6.11 9.33
CA ARG A 69 -12.29 -6.58 9.69
C ARG A 69 -12.07 -7.93 9.03
N LEU A 70 -10.95 -8.05 8.32
CA LEU A 70 -10.52 -9.31 7.73
C LEU A 70 -9.71 -10.06 8.77
N THR A 71 -10.25 -11.19 9.23
CA THR A 71 -9.53 -12.10 10.14
C THR A 71 -9.20 -13.35 9.34
N ARG A 72 -7.92 -13.72 9.30
CA ARG A 72 -7.41 -14.90 8.58
C ARG A 72 -7.45 -16.12 9.50
N SER A 73 -7.95 -17.26 9.01
CA SER A 73 -8.05 -18.48 9.83
C SER A 73 -6.72 -19.17 10.09
N GLN A 74 -5.68 -18.90 9.28
CA GLN A 74 -4.38 -19.61 9.33
C GLN A 74 -3.20 -18.64 9.12
N PRO A 75 -2.01 -18.86 9.71
CA PRO A 75 -0.81 -18.06 9.45
C PRO A 75 -0.36 -18.11 7.98
N LEU A 76 0.31 -17.04 7.51
CA LEU A 76 0.96 -16.95 6.19
C LEU A 76 2.01 -18.04 6.05
N ASN A 77 1.90 -18.84 4.99
CA ASN A 77 2.94 -19.79 4.60
C ASN A 77 3.88 -19.14 3.58
N ASP A 78 5.11 -19.63 3.45
CA ASP A 78 6.13 -19.03 2.58
C ASP A 78 5.68 -18.92 1.12
N ASN A 79 4.88 -19.88 0.62
CA ASN A 79 4.29 -19.84 -0.72
C ASN A 79 3.31 -18.67 -0.96
N ASP A 80 2.66 -18.14 0.09
CA ASP A 80 1.73 -17.00 -0.06
C ASP A 80 2.49 -15.73 -0.48
N TRP A 81 3.74 -15.59 -0.05
CA TRP A 81 4.60 -14.45 -0.35
C TRP A 81 5.11 -14.44 -1.80
N ASP A 82 5.24 -15.61 -2.41
CA ASP A 82 5.62 -15.72 -3.82
C ASP A 82 4.54 -15.17 -4.74
N ILE A 83 3.27 -15.30 -4.34
CA ILE A 83 2.14 -14.72 -5.08
C ILE A 83 2.16 -13.20 -4.97
N VAL A 84 2.44 -12.65 -3.78
CA VAL A 84 2.57 -11.19 -3.58
C VAL A 84 3.72 -10.62 -4.41
N ARG A 85 4.83 -11.36 -4.56
CA ARG A 85 5.98 -10.93 -5.36
C ARG A 85 5.73 -10.96 -6.88
N SER A 86 4.68 -11.64 -7.33
CA SER A 86 4.32 -11.78 -8.75
C SER A 86 3.37 -10.70 -9.28
N ILE A 87 2.84 -9.84 -8.40
CA ILE A 87 1.92 -8.73 -8.69
C ILE A 87 2.70 -7.42 -8.75
#